data_AF-A0A0A3I1T5-F1
#
_entry.id   AF-A0A0A3I1T5-F1
#
_cell.length_a   1.000
_cell.length_b   1.000
_cell.length_c   1.000
_cell.angle_alpha   90.00
_cell.angle_beta   90.00
_cell.angle_gamma   90.00
#
_symmetry.space_group_name_H-M   'P 1'
#
loop_
_entity.id
_entity.type
_entity.pdbx_description
1 polymer ?
#
loop_
_entity_poly.entity_id
_entity_poly.type
_entity_poly.pdbx_seq_one_letter_code
_entity_poly.pdbx_strand_id
1 'polypeptide(L)'
;MKAERSTSNYRFYTSETIERIRVIEEMKAQGMCLNEIKKAIENVNVQHEEMDVQNICQHMKALQNEISTLVENMEQQDQSKKDFIKNKVSSESVALMQSLLLLIT
;
A
#
# COMPACT_ATOMS: atom_id res chain seq x y z
N MET A 1 17.79 -6.63 -12.06
CA MET A 1 16.46 -7.14 -12.43
C MET A 1 16.52 -8.66 -12.51
N LYS A 2 15.61 -9.35 -11.83
CA LYS A 2 15.40 -10.80 -11.98
C LYS A 2 14.13 -10.97 -12.81
N ALA A 3 14.26 -11.43 -14.05
CA ALA A 3 13.12 -11.70 -14.91
C ALA A 3 12.60 -13.12 -14.66
N GLU A 4 11.29 -13.32 -14.79
CA GLU A 4 10.70 -14.65 -14.89
C GLU A 4 11.25 -15.36 -16.14
N ARG A 5 11.42 -16.69 -16.06
CA ARG A 5 12.04 -17.45 -17.15
C ARG A 5 11.19 -18.64 -17.56
N SER A 6 11.18 -18.94 -18.85
CA SER A 6 10.65 -20.20 -19.36
C SER A 6 11.44 -21.40 -18.85
N THR A 7 10.88 -22.59 -19.00
CA THR A 7 11.57 -23.87 -18.78
C THR A 7 12.81 -24.01 -19.67
N SER A 8 12.82 -23.35 -20.83
CA SER A 8 13.95 -23.23 -21.76
C SER A 8 14.86 -22.02 -21.51
N ASN A 9 14.75 -21.34 -20.35
CA ASN A 9 15.59 -20.23 -19.89
C ASN A 9 15.38 -18.88 -20.61
N TYR A 10 14.31 -18.71 -21.38
CA TYR A 10 13.95 -17.44 -22.03
C TYR A 10 13.38 -16.45 -21.01
N ARG A 11 13.74 -15.16 -21.07
CA ARG A 11 13.23 -14.15 -20.12
C ARG A 11 11.90 -13.59 -20.58
N PHE A 12 10.90 -13.60 -19.70
CA PHE A 12 9.65 -12.90 -19.90
C PHE A 12 9.72 -11.51 -19.28
N TYR A 13 9.18 -10.53 -19.98
CA TYR A 13 9.12 -9.15 -19.55
C TYR A 13 7.67 -8.68 -19.58
N THR A 14 7.27 -8.03 -18.51
CA THR A 14 5.96 -7.38 -18.40
C THR A 14 5.96 -6.03 -19.12
N SER A 15 4.78 -5.49 -19.42
CA SER A 15 4.64 -4.14 -19.98
C SER A 15 5.32 -3.07 -19.11
N GLU A 16 5.28 -3.22 -17.78
CA GLU A 16 5.99 -2.37 -16.84
C GLU A 16 7.51 -2.37 -17.08
N THR A 17 8.08 -3.54 -17.38
CA THR A 17 9.52 -3.63 -17.69
C THR A 17 9.86 -2.91 -18.98
N ILE A 18 8.98 -2.97 -19.98
CA ILE A 18 9.14 -2.24 -21.24
C ILE A 18 9.12 -0.73 -20.99
N GLU A 19 8.18 -0.24 -20.18
CA GLU A 19 8.09 1.18 -19.86
C GLU A 19 9.31 1.66 -19.06
N ARG A 20 9.79 0.85 -18.09
CA ARG A 20 11.02 1.16 -17.36
C ARG A 20 12.25 1.24 -18.27
N ILE A 21 12.35 0.38 -19.28
CA ILE A 21 13.42 0.46 -20.28
C ILE A 21 13.31 1.76 -21.08
N ARG A 22 12.09 2.17 -21.46
CA ARG A 22 11.85 3.41 -22.19
C ARG A 22 12.34 4.63 -21.42
N VAL A 23 12.01 4.70 -20.12
CA VAL A 23 12.47 5.78 -19.23
C VAL A 23 14.01 5.79 -19.13
N ILE A 24 14.65 4.62 -18.99
CA ILE A 24 16.11 4.53 -18.95
C ILE A 24 16.74 5.06 -20.25
N GLU A 25 16.17 4.73 -21.41
CA GLU A 25 16.67 5.22 -22.70
C GLU A 25 16.49 6.75 -22.84
N GLU A 26 15.39 7.31 -22.35
CA GLU A 26 15.19 8.76 -22.32
C GLU A 26 16.23 9.46 -21.43
N MET A 27 16.49 8.94 -20.23
CA MET A 27 17.49 9.49 -19.32
C MET A 27 18.91 9.40 -19.90
N LYS A 28 19.21 8.32 -20.63
CA LYS A 28 20.48 8.19 -21.38
C LYS A 28 20.57 9.24 -22.48
N ALA A 29 19.49 9.50 -23.21
CA ALA A 29 19.45 10.53 -24.25
C ALA A 29 19.66 11.95 -23.67
N GLN A 30 19.29 12.16 -22.41
CA GLN A 30 19.57 13.39 -21.65
C GLN A 30 21.03 13.48 -21.14
N GLY A 31 21.88 12.51 -21.44
CA GLY A 31 23.31 12.51 -21.07
C GLY A 31 23.60 11.95 -19.68
N MET A 32 22.62 11.36 -19.00
CA MET A 32 22.80 10.80 -17.67
C MET A 32 23.58 9.48 -17.73
N CYS A 33 24.56 9.29 -16.86
CA CYS A 33 25.31 8.04 -16.80
C CYS A 33 24.53 6.94 -16.06
N LEU A 34 24.87 5.67 -16.32
CA LEU A 34 24.14 4.53 -15.73
C LEU A 34 24.10 4.55 -14.18
N ASN A 35 25.14 5.09 -13.53
CA ASN A 35 25.17 5.21 -12.08
C ASN A 35 24.18 6.25 -11.55
N GLU A 36 24.01 7.37 -12.27
CA GLU A 36 23.04 8.41 -11.93
C GLU A 36 21.61 7.92 -12.18
N ILE A 37 21.37 7.25 -13.31
CA ILE A 37 20.07 6.65 -13.64
C ILE A 37 19.67 5.63 -12.58
N LYS A 38 20.60 4.77 -12.17
CA LYS A 38 20.35 3.79 -11.09
C LYS A 38 19.90 4.47 -9.80
N LYS A 39 20.63 5.50 -9.35
CA LYS A 39 20.30 6.24 -8.12
C LYS A 39 18.95 6.94 -8.22
N ALA A 40 18.64 7.56 -9.36
CA ALA A 40 17.38 8.23 -9.58
C ALA A 40 16.19 7.26 -9.47
N ILE A 41 16.29 6.09 -10.09
CA ILE A 41 15.23 5.06 -10.03
C ILE A 41 15.09 4.49 -8.61
N GLU A 42 16.21 4.23 -7.92
CA GLU A 42 16.19 3.72 -6.54
C GLU A 42 15.55 4.74 -5.58
N ASN A 43 15.85 6.04 -5.73
CA ASN A 43 15.25 7.09 -4.91
C ASN A 43 13.74 7.22 -5.12
N VAL A 44 13.26 7.12 -6.37
CA VAL A 44 11.81 7.19 -6.66
C VAL A 44 11.08 6.02 -6.01
N ASN A 45 11.64 4.81 -6.05
CA ASN A 45 11.04 3.65 -5.38
C ASN A 45 10.96 3.84 -3.87
N VAL A 46 12.05 4.30 -3.23
CA VAL A 46 12.06 4.57 -1.78
C VAL A 46 11.03 5.64 -1.41
N GLN A 47 10.93 6.72 -2.18
CA GLN A 47 9.93 7.77 -1.94
C GLN A 47 8.49 7.25 -2.10
N HIS A 48 8.25 6.38 -3.08
CA HIS A 48 6.93 5.79 -3.29
C HIS A 48 6.54 4.85 -2.14
N GLU A 49 7.48 4.01 -1.68
CA GLU A 49 7.29 3.14 -0.52
C GLU A 49 7.04 3.94 0.76
N GLU A 50 7.83 5.00 1.02
CA GLU A 50 7.63 5.88 2.18
C GLU A 50 6.27 6.60 2.15
N MET A 51 5.84 7.06 0.97
CA MET A 51 4.55 7.73 0.79
C MET A 51 3.38 6.78 1.05
N ASP A 52 3.47 5.52 0.61
CA ASP A 52 2.42 4.52 0.83
C ASP A 52 2.26 4.20 2.32
N VAL A 53 3.38 4.03 3.03
CA VAL A 53 3.37 3.82 4.50
C VAL A 53 2.76 5.01 5.24
N GLN A 54 3.11 6.25 4.87
CA GLN A 54 2.52 7.43 5.49
C GLN A 54 1.01 7.51 5.27
N ASN A 55 0.54 7.17 4.06
CA ASN A 55 -0.88 7.17 3.73
C ASN A 55 -1.65 6.13 4.56
N ILE A 56 -1.09 4.92 4.71
CA ILE A 56 -1.64 3.88 5.59
C ILE A 56 -1.71 4.36 7.05
N CYS A 57 -0.64 4.97 7.56
CA CYS A 57 -0.63 5.52 8.93
C CYS A 57 -1.68 6.62 9.13
N GLN A 58 -1.92 7.46 8.12
CA GLN A 58 -2.95 8.50 8.17
C GLN A 58 -4.36 7.88 8.20
N HIS A 59 -4.63 6.90 7.33
CA HIS A 59 -5.90 6.18 7.34
C HIS A 59 -6.14 5.46 8.67
N MET A 60 -5.12 4.85 9.27
CA MET A 60 -5.26 4.22 10.60
C MET A 60 -5.59 5.25 11.69
N LYS A 61 -4.99 6.43 11.67
CA LYS A 61 -5.32 7.51 12.62
C LYS A 61 -6.75 8.04 12.43
N ALA A 62 -7.18 8.23 11.19
CA ALA A 62 -8.54 8.64 10.89
C ALA A 62 -9.55 7.62 11.42
N LEU A 63 -9.31 6.33 11.14
CA LEU A 63 -10.14 5.23 11.62
C LEU A 63 -10.18 5.18 13.15
N GLN A 64 -9.04 5.37 13.83
CA GLN A 64 -9.00 5.41 15.29
C GLN A 64 -9.89 6.54 15.84
N ASN A 65 -9.81 7.73 15.25
CA ASN A 65 -10.64 8.87 15.66
C ASN A 65 -12.13 8.63 15.41
N GLU A 66 -12.49 8.03 14.28
CA GLU A 66 -13.88 7.64 13.97
C GLU A 66 -14.41 6.62 14.98
N ILE A 67 -13.59 5.64 15.37
CA ILE A 67 -13.96 4.67 16.41
C ILE A 67 -14.11 5.34 17.78
N SER A 68 -13.18 6.21 18.17
CA SER A 68 -13.28 6.94 19.44
C SER A 68 -14.54 7.80 19.53
N THR A 69 -14.84 8.54 18.46
CA THR A 69 -16.07 9.35 18.40
C THR A 69 -17.32 8.48 18.39
N LEU A 70 -17.30 7.33 17.74
CA LEU A 70 -18.40 6.36 17.79
C LEU A 70 -18.62 5.84 19.21
N VAL A 71 -17.55 5.50 19.93
CA VAL A 71 -17.61 5.00 21.32
C VAL A 71 -18.18 6.07 22.26
N GLU A 72 -17.70 7.32 22.17
CA GLU A 72 -18.22 8.44 22.97
C GLU A 72 -19.71 8.70 22.70
N ASN A 73 -20.12 8.68 21.43
CA ASN A 73 -21.53 8.82 21.04
C ASN A 73 -22.38 7.63 21.52
N MET A 74 -21.80 6.43 21.56
CA MET A 74 -22.48 5.25 22.10
C MET A 74 -22.71 5.38 23.59
N GLU A 75 -21.78 5.89 24.39
CA GLU A 75 -21.98 6.03 25.85
C GLU A 75 -23.24 6.83 26.20
N GLN A 76 -23.64 7.77 25.34
CA GLN A 76 -24.82 8.63 25.49
C GLN A 76 -26.15 8.01 25.03
N GLN A 77 -26.16 6.79 24.47
CA GLN A 77 -27.38 6.12 23.96
C GLN A 77 -27.96 5.02 24.87
N ASP A 78 -29.24 4.69 24.64
CA ASP A 78 -29.96 3.57 25.25
C ASP A 78 -29.30 2.20 25.01
N GLN A 79 -29.41 1.31 26.00
CA GLN A 79 -28.72 0.02 26.05
C GLN A 79 -28.98 -0.88 24.82
N SER A 80 -30.19 -0.88 24.26
CA SER A 80 -30.50 -1.73 23.09
C SER A 80 -29.81 -1.26 21.81
N LYS A 81 -29.53 0.04 21.67
CA LYS A 81 -28.80 0.59 20.52
C LYS A 81 -27.31 0.33 20.65
N LYS A 82 -26.79 0.38 21.88
CA LYS A 82 -25.40 -0.01 22.21
C LYS A 82 -25.10 -1.45 21.78
N ASP A 83 -25.99 -2.39 22.11
CA ASP A 83 -25.79 -3.81 21.78
C ASP A 83 -25.84 -4.08 20.27
N PHE A 84 -26.74 -3.41 19.53
CA PHE A 84 -26.81 -3.53 18.07
C PHE A 84 -25.53 -3.02 17.37
N ILE A 85 -25.06 -1.83 17.76
CA ILE A 85 -23.85 -1.24 17.17
C ILE A 85 -22.61 -2.07 17.53
N LYS A 86 -22.49 -2.52 18.78
CA LYS A 86 -21.37 -3.37 19.22
C LYS A 86 -21.26 -4.65 18.42
N ASN A 87 -22.38 -5.32 18.14
CA ASN A 87 -22.39 -6.55 17.35
C ASN A 87 -21.94 -6.30 15.90
N LYS A 88 -22.38 -5.18 15.31
CA LYS A 88 -22.01 -4.80 13.95
C LYS A 88 -20.52 -4.46 13.86
N VAL A 89 -20.03 -3.54 14.71
CA VAL A 89 -18.62 -3.13 14.79
C VAL A 89 -17.70 -4.31 15.05
N SER A 90 -18.10 -5.27 15.90
CA SER A 90 -17.29 -6.45 16.16
C SER A 90 -17.08 -7.32 14.91
N SER A 91 -18.09 -7.44 14.05
CA SER A 91 -17.96 -8.20 12.79
C SER A 91 -17.04 -7.50 11.78
N GLU A 92 -17.17 -6.18 11.67
CA GLU A 92 -16.35 -5.34 10.78
C GLU A 92 -14.90 -5.27 11.27
N SER A 93 -14.67 -5.27 12.59
CA SER A 93 -13.34 -5.33 13.19
C SER A 93 -12.62 -6.63 12.85
N VAL A 94 -13.33 -7.76 12.87
CA VAL A 94 -12.78 -9.06 12.47
C VAL A 94 -12.45 -9.08 10.98
N ALA A 95 -13.32 -8.54 10.13
CA ALA A 95 -13.05 -8.43 8.69
C ALA A 95 -11.81 -7.57 8.42
N LEU A 96 -11.68 -6.42 9.09
CA LEU A 96 -10.51 -5.55 8.98
C LEU A 96 -9.23 -6.26 9.45
N MET A 97 -9.25 -6.95 10.60
CA MET A 97 -8.09 -7.72 11.07
C MET A 97 -7.68 -8.79 10.06
N GLN A 98 -8.64 -9.50 9.45
CA GLN A 98 -8.34 -10.49 8.41
C GLN A 98 -7.75 -9.87 7.14
N SER A 99 -8.28 -8.72 6.70
CA SER A 99 -7.71 -7.99 5.57
C SER A 99 -6.28 -7.53 5.85
N LEU A 100 -6.01 -7.00 7.05
CA LEU A 100 -4.67 -6.59 7.47
C LEU A 100 -3.71 -7.78 7.56
N LEU A 101 -4.16 -8.92 8.09
CA LEU A 101 -3.38 -10.16 8.11
C LEU A 101 -2.95 -10.58 6.69
N LEU A 102 -3.88 -10.54 5.73
CA LEU A 102 -3.61 -10.89 4.32
C LEU A 102 -2.60 -9.95 3.65
N LEU A 103 -2.48 -8.70 4.09
CA LEU A 103 -1.47 -7.78 3.57
C LEU A 103 -0.06 -8.05 4.13
N ILE A 104 0.04 -8.67 5.31
CA ILE A 104 1.31 -8.90 6.02
C ILE A 104 1.85 -10.32 5.79
N THR A 105 1.00 -11.27 5.40
CA THR A 105 1.36 -12.68 5.09
C THR A 105 1.25 -13.00 3.61
#